data_AF-A0ABD0MI83-F1
#
_entry.id   AF-A0ABD0MI83-F1
#
_cell.length_a   1.000
_cell.length_b   1.000
_cell.length_c   1.000
_cell.angle_alpha   90.00
_cell.angle_beta   90.00
_cell.angle_gamma   90.00
#
_symmetry.space_group_name_H-M   'P 1'
#
loop_
_entity.id
_entity.type
_entity.pdbx_description
1 polymer ?
#
loop_
_entity_poly.entity_id
_entity_poly.type
_entity_poly.pdbx_seq_one_letter_code
_entity_poly.pdbx_strand_id
1 'polypeptide(L)'
;MLLSKFGRFFTAIFNSAESLFVHCANHSLDLVLQEAAREVGLIADSVNFVQGVAVVIRESAKRKDLYQSMFGCDDVVTLLAICPTRWCIRTSAIKRVCSGYREITKTMEQLKEDRSVRGDIRAKIRGLHKQAIKKAKTYYGLLCCEAIFEPCESVARSLQHTKASALGALKCAELLERRMEALRDDAVVDKMLQTVSSAGLKMPDEKRMTKTPTRYRHTAEPEAESQVM
;
A
#
# COMPACT_ATOMS: atom_id res chain seq x y z
N MET A 1 -17.80 31.17 -20.27
CA MET A 1 -19.28 31.26 -20.21
C MET A 1 -20.01 29.90 -20.32
N LEU A 2 -19.41 28.84 -20.89
CA LEU A 2 -19.96 27.47 -20.85
C LEU A 2 -19.72 26.73 -19.52
N LEU A 3 -18.56 26.93 -18.89
CA LEU A 3 -18.20 26.28 -17.61
C LEU A 3 -19.07 26.73 -16.43
N SER A 4 -19.52 27.98 -16.41
CA SER A 4 -20.45 28.50 -15.40
C SER A 4 -21.88 27.96 -15.56
N LYS A 5 -22.26 27.53 -16.78
CA LYS A 5 -23.56 26.88 -17.03
C LYS A 5 -23.55 25.41 -16.60
N PHE A 6 -22.42 24.70 -16.78
CA PHE A 6 -22.25 23.33 -16.27
C PHE A 6 -22.20 23.26 -14.74
N GLY A 7 -21.54 24.21 -14.08
CA GLY A 7 -21.52 24.30 -12.61
C GLY A 7 -22.91 24.47 -12.02
N ARG A 8 -23.73 25.37 -12.60
CA ARG A 8 -25.13 25.58 -12.18
C ARG A 8 -26.03 24.38 -12.47
N PHE A 9 -25.72 23.58 -13.51
CA PHE A 9 -26.46 22.36 -13.82
C PHE A 9 -26.21 21.25 -12.78
N PHE A 10 -24.95 21.10 -12.33
CA PHE A 10 -24.62 20.19 -11.23
C PHE A 10 -25.26 20.65 -9.92
N THR A 11 -25.18 21.94 -9.57
CA THR A 11 -25.83 22.44 -8.35
C THR A 11 -27.36 22.30 -8.40
N ALA A 12 -27.99 22.47 -9.57
CA ALA A 12 -29.43 22.30 -9.72
C ALA A 12 -29.90 20.84 -9.61
N ILE A 13 -29.07 19.87 -10.02
CA ILE A 13 -29.38 18.44 -9.86
C ILE A 13 -29.15 17.97 -8.43
N PHE A 14 -28.10 18.46 -7.74
CA PHE A 14 -27.75 17.98 -6.40
C PHE A 14 -28.41 18.76 -5.24
N ASN A 15 -28.97 19.96 -5.47
CA ASN A 15 -29.66 20.76 -4.43
C ASN A 15 -31.17 20.92 -4.64
N SER A 16 -31.80 20.21 -5.58
CA SER A 16 -33.27 20.14 -5.57
C SER A 16 -33.70 19.13 -4.51
N ALA A 17 -34.62 19.51 -3.63
CA ALA A 17 -35.21 18.62 -2.62
C ALA A 17 -36.00 17.43 -3.24
N GLU A 18 -36.06 17.35 -4.56
CA GLU A 18 -36.75 16.32 -5.34
C GLU A 18 -35.81 15.33 -6.05
N SER A 19 -34.48 15.49 -5.95
CA SER A 19 -33.55 14.53 -6.57
C SER A 19 -33.14 13.42 -5.59
N LEU A 20 -33.32 12.18 -6.03
CA LEU A 20 -32.81 11.00 -5.32
C LEU A 20 -31.29 10.95 -5.49
N PHE A 21 -30.57 11.33 -4.45
CA PHE A 21 -29.12 11.18 -4.39
C PHE A 21 -28.73 9.76 -3.98
N VAL A 22 -27.93 9.08 -4.81
CA VAL A 22 -27.38 7.76 -4.52
C VAL A 22 -25.85 7.84 -4.52
N HIS A 23 -25.22 7.40 -3.44
CA HIS A 23 -23.77 7.35 -3.35
C HIS A 23 -23.17 6.37 -4.36
N CYS A 24 -22.08 6.76 -5.00
CA CYS A 24 -21.36 5.89 -5.92
C CYS A 24 -20.64 4.78 -5.14
N ALA A 25 -21.07 3.53 -5.29
CA ALA A 25 -20.48 2.38 -4.60
C ALA A 25 -18.96 2.23 -4.84
N ASN A 26 -18.49 2.52 -6.05
CA ASN A 26 -17.05 2.50 -6.36
C ASN A 26 -16.28 3.59 -5.60
N HIS A 27 -16.88 4.76 -5.42
CA HIS A 27 -16.27 5.82 -4.63
C HIS A 27 -16.23 5.44 -3.14
N SER A 28 -17.32 4.87 -2.62
CA SER A 28 -17.36 4.37 -1.24
C SER A 28 -16.30 3.30 -0.98
N LEU A 29 -16.12 2.35 -1.90
CA LEU A 29 -15.06 1.34 -1.80
C LEU A 29 -13.66 1.97 -1.77
N ASP A 30 -13.41 2.97 -2.62
CA ASP A 30 -12.11 3.66 -2.65
C ASP A 30 -11.81 4.39 -1.33
N LEU A 31 -12.82 5.03 -0.73
CA LEU A 31 -12.70 5.70 0.57
C LEU A 31 -12.43 4.70 1.70
N VAL A 32 -13.19 3.61 1.77
CA VAL A 32 -13.01 2.56 2.80
C VAL A 32 -11.61 1.96 2.70
N LEU A 33 -11.17 1.62 1.48
CA LEU A 33 -9.82 1.08 1.26
C LEU A 33 -8.74 2.10 1.63
N GLN A 34 -8.95 3.38 1.30
CA GLN A 34 -8.04 4.46 1.66
C GLN A 34 -7.87 4.61 3.16
N GLU A 35 -8.97 4.65 3.90
CA GLU A 35 -8.96 4.82 5.35
C GLU A 35 -8.31 3.60 6.02
N ALA A 36 -8.80 2.40 5.72
CA ALA A 36 -8.29 1.17 6.31
C ALA A 36 -6.78 0.97 6.04
N ALA A 37 -6.32 1.22 4.81
CA ALA A 37 -4.92 1.03 4.46
C ALA A 37 -3.98 2.09 5.07
N ARG A 38 -4.49 3.26 5.46
CA ARG A 38 -3.71 4.30 6.15
C ARG A 38 -3.57 4.03 7.64
N GLU A 39 -4.59 3.47 8.26
CA GLU A 39 -4.57 3.11 9.69
C GLU A 39 -3.60 1.96 9.98
N VAL A 40 -3.45 1.01 9.06
CA VAL A 40 -2.51 -0.10 9.22
C VAL A 40 -1.11 0.32 8.79
N GLY A 41 -0.26 0.65 9.76
CA GLY A 41 1.10 1.15 9.51
C GLY A 41 1.96 0.27 8.61
N LEU A 42 1.81 -1.06 8.65
CA LEU A 42 2.49 -1.98 7.73
C LEU A 42 2.08 -1.73 6.26
N ILE A 43 0.78 -1.62 6.00
CA ILE A 43 0.21 -1.39 4.67
C ILE A 43 0.58 0.01 4.19
N ALA A 44 0.43 1.03 5.04
CA ALA A 44 0.80 2.40 4.73
C ALA A 44 2.30 2.51 4.37
N ASP A 45 3.19 1.92 5.16
CA ASP A 45 4.63 1.86 4.88
C ASP A 45 4.91 1.19 3.52
N SER A 46 4.26 0.06 3.23
CA SER A 46 4.47 -0.69 1.98
C SER A 46 3.95 0.07 0.75
N VAL A 47 2.80 0.73 0.84
CA VAL A 47 2.27 1.58 -0.25
C VAL A 47 3.21 2.78 -0.49
N ASN A 48 3.70 3.42 0.59
CA ASN A 48 4.66 4.51 0.50
C ASN A 48 6.00 4.05 -0.08
N PHE A 49 6.43 2.82 0.21
CA PHE A 49 7.60 2.21 -0.39
C PHE A 49 7.44 2.06 -1.91
N VAL A 50 6.32 1.51 -2.38
CA VAL A 50 6.02 1.38 -3.84
C VAL A 50 6.10 2.74 -4.52
N GLN A 51 5.43 3.75 -3.97
CA GLN A 51 5.45 5.10 -4.52
C GLN A 51 6.87 5.69 -4.50
N GLY A 52 7.59 5.52 -3.40
CA GLY A 52 8.95 6.01 -3.23
C GLY A 52 9.91 5.45 -4.27
N VAL A 53 9.87 4.14 -4.49
CA VAL A 53 10.69 3.44 -5.47
C VAL A 53 10.35 3.90 -6.89
N ALA A 54 9.06 3.90 -7.25
CA ALA A 54 8.62 4.29 -8.59
C ALA A 54 9.03 5.72 -8.93
N VAL A 55 8.84 6.67 -7.99
CA VAL A 55 9.23 8.06 -8.16
C VAL A 55 10.74 8.20 -8.33
N VAL A 56 11.52 7.63 -7.40
CA VAL A 56 12.99 7.75 -7.44
C VAL A 56 13.54 7.22 -8.75
N ILE A 57 13.15 6.02 -9.18
CA ILE A 57 13.71 5.42 -10.40
C ILE A 57 13.25 6.17 -11.66
N ARG A 58 11.97 6.56 -11.74
CA ARG A 58 11.39 7.12 -12.98
C ARG A 58 11.71 8.60 -13.20
N GLU A 59 12.01 9.36 -12.15
CA GLU A 59 12.32 10.81 -12.26
C GLU A 59 13.67 11.11 -12.92
N SER A 60 14.47 10.11 -13.26
CA SER A 60 15.75 10.31 -13.94
C SER A 60 15.99 9.23 -14.98
N ALA A 61 16.26 9.64 -16.22
CA ALA A 61 16.64 8.73 -17.30
C ALA A 61 17.83 7.85 -16.89
N LYS A 62 18.91 8.46 -16.36
CA LYS A 62 20.09 7.73 -15.87
C LYS A 62 19.74 6.64 -14.83
N ARG A 63 18.84 6.93 -13.87
CA ARG A 63 18.43 5.95 -12.84
C ARG A 63 17.53 4.86 -13.43
N LYS A 64 16.68 5.23 -14.39
CA LYS A 64 15.85 4.28 -15.14
C LYS A 64 16.73 3.33 -15.97
N ASP A 65 17.72 3.84 -16.70
CA ASP A 65 18.64 3.05 -17.51
C ASP A 65 19.45 2.09 -16.63
N LEU A 66 19.91 2.57 -15.47
CA LEU A 66 20.57 1.74 -14.47
C LEU A 66 19.64 0.63 -13.94
N TYR A 67 18.38 0.93 -13.69
CA TYR A 67 17.40 -0.08 -13.29
C TYR A 67 17.18 -1.12 -14.37
N GLN A 68 17.06 -0.70 -15.63
CA GLN A 68 16.88 -1.61 -16.76
C GLN A 68 18.09 -2.54 -16.95
N SER A 69 19.31 -2.04 -16.74
CA SER A 69 20.51 -2.87 -16.85
C SER A 69 20.62 -3.95 -15.76
N MET A 70 19.90 -3.82 -14.64
CA MET A 70 19.87 -4.86 -13.59
C MET A 70 19.17 -6.15 -14.02
N PHE A 71 18.35 -6.11 -15.07
CA PHE A 71 17.65 -7.29 -15.62
C PHE A 71 18.54 -8.11 -16.56
N GLY A 72 19.64 -7.55 -17.06
CA GLY A 72 20.50 -8.23 -18.03
C GLY A 72 19.75 -8.59 -19.31
N CYS A 73 19.50 -9.89 -19.53
CA CYS A 73 18.73 -10.39 -20.66
C CYS A 73 17.26 -10.68 -20.33
N ASP A 74 16.85 -10.56 -19.06
CA ASP A 74 15.48 -10.81 -18.62
C ASP A 74 14.54 -9.66 -19.03
N ASP A 75 13.24 -9.95 -19.10
CA ASP A 75 12.22 -8.95 -19.40
C ASP A 75 12.16 -7.84 -18.33
N VAL A 76 12.28 -6.59 -18.78
CA VAL A 76 12.28 -5.43 -17.89
C VAL A 76 10.87 -5.17 -17.33
N VAL A 77 10.75 -5.23 -16.01
CA VAL A 77 9.52 -4.85 -15.31
C VAL A 77 9.42 -3.32 -15.20
N THR A 78 8.50 -2.71 -15.94
CA THR A 78 8.31 -1.25 -15.93
C THR A 78 7.58 -0.76 -14.67
N LEU A 79 8.22 -0.01 -13.79
CA LEU A 79 7.57 0.48 -12.56
C LEU A 79 6.44 1.48 -12.83
N LEU A 80 5.40 1.46 -11.99
CA LEU A 80 4.27 2.37 -12.03
C LEU A 80 4.22 3.22 -10.77
N ALA A 81 3.99 4.53 -10.92
CA ALA A 81 3.65 5.36 -9.78
C ALA A 81 2.18 5.14 -9.40
N ILE A 82 1.91 5.24 -8.12
CA ILE A 82 0.58 5.11 -7.54
C ILE A 82 -0.20 6.41 -7.74
N CYS A 83 -1.49 6.27 -8.06
CA CYS A 83 -2.41 7.41 -8.08
C CYS A 83 -2.72 7.86 -6.64
N PRO A 84 -2.56 9.16 -6.30
CA PRO A 84 -2.79 9.65 -4.93
C PRO A 84 -4.22 9.47 -4.44
N THR A 85 -5.19 9.58 -5.35
CA THR A 85 -6.64 9.66 -5.05
C THR A 85 -7.44 8.44 -5.50
N ARG A 86 -6.82 7.45 -6.17
CA ARG A 86 -7.49 6.21 -6.57
C ARG A 86 -6.78 5.03 -5.92
N TRP A 87 -7.36 4.49 -4.86
CA TRP A 87 -6.81 3.40 -4.07
C TRP A 87 -7.07 2.03 -4.68
N CYS A 88 -8.20 1.85 -5.36
CA CYS A 88 -8.59 0.57 -5.97
C CYS A 88 -7.85 0.22 -7.27
N ILE A 89 -6.82 0.97 -7.69
CA ILE A 89 -6.06 0.71 -8.94
C ILE A 89 -4.56 0.51 -8.70
N ARG A 90 -4.18 0.17 -7.48
CA ARG A 90 -2.76 0.13 -7.06
C ARG A 90 -2.13 -1.25 -7.21
N THR A 91 -2.91 -2.29 -7.47
CA THR A 91 -2.44 -3.68 -7.52
C THR A 91 -1.35 -3.86 -8.56
N SER A 92 -1.51 -3.27 -9.75
CA SER A 92 -0.50 -3.35 -10.81
C SER A 92 0.85 -2.75 -10.40
N ALA A 93 0.86 -1.62 -9.70
CA ALA A 93 2.09 -1.00 -9.21
C ALA A 93 2.77 -1.86 -8.13
N ILE A 94 1.98 -2.42 -7.21
CA ILE A 94 2.45 -3.32 -6.15
C ILE A 94 3.08 -4.57 -6.78
N LYS A 95 2.35 -5.28 -7.66
CA LYS A 95 2.83 -6.49 -8.33
C LYS A 95 4.14 -6.26 -9.07
N ARG A 96 4.30 -5.14 -9.78
CA ARG A 96 5.55 -4.82 -10.48
C ARG A 96 6.72 -4.57 -9.53
N VAL A 97 6.49 -3.98 -8.36
CA VAL A 97 7.52 -3.87 -7.32
C VAL A 97 7.85 -5.23 -6.72
N CYS A 98 6.86 -6.11 -6.50
CA CYS A 98 7.10 -7.48 -6.05
C CYS A 98 7.95 -8.27 -7.04
N SER A 99 7.64 -8.21 -8.34
CA SER A 99 8.36 -8.95 -9.39
C SER A 99 9.78 -8.43 -9.61
N GLY A 100 9.98 -7.10 -9.57
CA GLY A 100 11.30 -6.48 -9.75
C GLY A 100 12.06 -6.24 -8.45
N TYR A 101 11.66 -6.85 -7.32
CA TYR A 101 12.15 -6.47 -5.99
C TYR A 101 13.68 -6.62 -5.85
N ARG A 102 14.25 -7.66 -6.47
CA ARG A 102 15.69 -7.93 -6.49
C ARG A 102 16.43 -6.83 -7.24
N GLU A 103 15.97 -6.49 -8.44
CA GLU A 103 16.56 -5.49 -9.32
C GLU A 103 16.45 -4.10 -8.70
N ILE A 104 15.30 -3.74 -8.12
CA ILE A 104 15.10 -2.52 -7.34
C ILE A 104 16.14 -2.42 -6.22
N THR A 105 16.34 -3.51 -5.47
CA THR A 105 17.30 -3.52 -4.36
C THR A 105 18.72 -3.28 -4.84
N LYS A 106 19.15 -3.95 -5.92
CA LYS A 106 20.47 -3.75 -6.56
C LYS A 106 20.65 -2.33 -7.09
N THR A 107 19.63 -1.76 -7.75
CA THR A 107 19.67 -0.37 -8.22
C THR A 107 19.86 0.60 -7.07
N MET A 108 19.12 0.41 -5.98
CA MET A 108 19.23 1.28 -4.81
C MET A 108 20.59 1.14 -4.12
N GLU A 109 21.17 -0.07 -4.07
CA GLU A 109 22.53 -0.31 -3.55
C GLU A 109 23.57 0.52 -4.29
N GLN A 110 23.52 0.56 -5.64
CA GLN A 110 24.46 1.34 -6.43
C GLN A 110 24.26 2.85 -6.26
N LEU A 111 23.01 3.30 -6.17
CA LEU A 111 22.71 4.74 -6.10
C LEU A 111 22.89 5.35 -4.71
N LYS A 112 22.89 4.55 -3.63
CA LYS A 112 22.88 5.07 -2.25
C LYS A 112 24.12 5.90 -1.89
N GLU A 113 25.25 5.64 -2.55
CA GLU A 113 26.52 6.35 -2.39
C GLU A 113 26.92 7.19 -3.62
N ASP A 114 26.11 7.21 -4.68
CA ASP A 114 26.40 7.98 -5.90
C ASP A 114 26.35 9.49 -5.61
N ARG A 115 27.52 10.13 -5.67
CA ARG A 115 27.68 11.57 -5.42
C ARG A 115 27.05 12.44 -6.52
N SER A 116 26.79 11.88 -7.70
CA SER A 116 26.09 12.60 -8.79
C SER A 116 24.59 12.76 -8.53
N VAL A 117 24.03 12.00 -7.59
CA VAL A 117 22.63 12.15 -7.16
C VAL A 117 22.51 13.32 -6.17
N ARG A 118 21.43 14.10 -6.25
CA ARG A 118 21.16 15.19 -5.28
C ARG A 118 21.09 14.64 -3.84
N GLY A 119 21.61 15.39 -2.86
CA GLY A 119 21.81 14.89 -1.49
C GLY A 119 20.54 14.38 -0.79
N ASP A 120 19.42 15.05 -0.99
CA ASP A 120 18.08 14.67 -0.49
C ASP A 120 17.53 13.42 -1.18
N ILE A 121 17.65 13.32 -2.51
CA ILE A 121 17.29 12.12 -3.28
C ILE A 121 18.15 10.94 -2.82
N ARG A 122 19.46 11.15 -2.63
CA ARG A 122 20.39 10.13 -2.12
C ARG A 122 20.00 9.69 -0.70
N ALA A 123 19.56 10.60 0.16
CA ALA A 123 19.04 10.26 1.49
C ALA A 123 17.75 9.42 1.41
N LYS A 124 16.83 9.77 0.50
CA LYS A 124 15.63 8.98 0.22
C LYS A 124 15.96 7.58 -0.28
N ILE A 125 16.92 7.45 -1.20
CA ILE A 125 17.44 6.17 -1.71
C ILE A 125 18.01 5.33 -0.56
N ARG A 126 18.86 5.90 0.30
CA ARG A 126 19.37 5.20 1.49
C ARG A 126 18.23 4.70 2.39
N GLY A 127 17.20 5.51 2.58
CA GLY A 127 16.00 5.15 3.34
C GLY A 127 15.26 3.95 2.74
N LEU A 128 14.92 4.02 1.44
CA LEU A 128 14.25 2.94 0.71
C LEU A 128 15.10 1.67 0.67
N HIS A 129 16.39 1.80 0.40
CA HIS A 129 17.33 0.68 0.39
C HIS A 129 17.38 -0.04 1.76
N LYS A 130 17.45 0.74 2.85
CA LYS A 130 17.39 0.19 4.21
C LYS A 130 16.07 -0.53 4.48
N GLN A 131 14.95 -0.01 3.97
CA GLN A 131 13.66 -0.68 4.07
C GLN A 131 13.62 -1.97 3.24
N ALA A 132 14.26 -2.00 2.07
CA ALA A 132 14.25 -3.18 1.20
C ALA A 132 15.05 -4.35 1.81
N ILE A 133 16.26 -4.07 2.32
CA ILE A 133 17.19 -5.11 2.81
C ILE A 133 16.97 -5.48 4.27
N LYS A 134 16.77 -4.50 5.16
CA LYS A 134 16.79 -4.75 6.62
C LYS A 134 15.42 -5.06 7.21
N LYS A 135 14.36 -4.95 6.42
CA LYS A 135 12.99 -5.10 6.86
C LYS A 135 12.30 -6.08 5.93
N ALA A 136 12.41 -7.38 6.21
CA ALA A 136 11.57 -8.38 5.54
C ALA A 136 10.08 -8.05 5.67
N LYS A 137 9.70 -7.34 6.74
CA LYS A 137 8.36 -6.74 6.90
C LYS A 137 7.92 -5.89 5.71
N THR A 138 8.83 -5.24 4.98
CA THR A 138 8.48 -4.44 3.79
C THR A 138 7.96 -5.34 2.69
N TYR A 139 8.68 -6.41 2.37
CA TYR A 139 8.27 -7.37 1.34
C TYR A 139 7.01 -8.13 1.77
N TYR A 140 6.94 -8.58 3.03
CA TYR A 140 5.72 -9.16 3.59
C TYR A 140 4.52 -8.20 3.47
N GLY A 141 4.69 -6.93 3.84
CA GLY A 141 3.64 -5.93 3.70
C GLY A 141 3.23 -5.68 2.25
N LEU A 142 4.13 -5.81 1.26
CA LEU A 142 3.77 -5.78 -0.15
C LEU A 142 2.88 -6.96 -0.56
N LEU A 143 3.16 -8.16 -0.05
CA LEU A 143 2.31 -9.34 -0.27
C LEU A 143 0.93 -9.16 0.38
N CYS A 144 0.86 -8.58 1.58
CA CYS A 144 -0.41 -8.22 2.21
C CYS A 144 -1.18 -7.18 1.39
N CYS A 145 -0.50 -6.14 0.90
CA CYS A 145 -1.10 -5.16 0.00
C CYS A 145 -1.65 -5.81 -1.26
N GLU A 146 -0.89 -6.71 -1.90
CA GLU A 146 -1.36 -7.42 -3.09
C GLU A 146 -2.64 -8.23 -2.80
N ALA A 147 -2.66 -9.00 -1.71
CA ALA A 147 -3.79 -9.82 -1.33
C ALA A 147 -5.06 -9.03 -0.99
N ILE A 148 -4.92 -7.83 -0.42
CA ILE A 148 -6.04 -6.94 -0.05
C ILE A 148 -6.49 -6.10 -1.24
N PHE A 149 -5.57 -5.50 -2.00
CA PHE A 149 -5.91 -4.54 -3.05
C PHE A 149 -6.45 -5.24 -4.31
N GLU A 150 -5.98 -6.45 -4.63
CA GLU A 150 -6.45 -7.19 -5.80
C GLU A 150 -7.97 -7.46 -5.81
N PRO A 151 -8.59 -8.03 -4.75
CA PRO A 151 -10.03 -8.23 -4.73
C PRO A 151 -10.80 -6.89 -4.72
N CYS A 152 -10.29 -5.85 -4.06
CA CYS A 152 -10.88 -4.51 -4.11
C CYS A 152 -10.87 -3.92 -5.53
N GLU A 153 -9.76 -4.07 -6.26
CA GLU A 153 -9.64 -3.62 -7.65
C GLU A 153 -10.59 -4.39 -8.59
N SER A 154 -10.77 -5.69 -8.35
CA SER A 154 -11.73 -6.51 -9.08
C SER A 154 -13.16 -6.00 -8.88
N VAL A 155 -13.57 -5.74 -7.63
CA VAL A 155 -14.88 -5.17 -7.33
C VAL A 155 -15.04 -3.78 -7.93
N ALA A 156 -14.04 -2.91 -7.78
CA ALA A 156 -14.05 -1.56 -8.37
C ALA A 156 -14.31 -1.62 -9.88
N ARG A 157 -13.66 -2.54 -10.60
CA ARG A 157 -13.87 -2.76 -12.04
C ARG A 157 -15.30 -3.20 -12.34
N SER A 158 -15.87 -4.10 -11.54
CA SER A 158 -17.27 -4.53 -11.69
C SER A 158 -18.25 -3.39 -11.42
N LEU A 159 -18.02 -2.58 -10.38
CA LEU A 159 -18.87 -1.44 -10.01
C LEU A 159 -18.85 -0.30 -11.04
N GLN A 160 -17.78 -0.18 -11.81
CA GLN A 160 -17.63 0.81 -12.88
C GLN A 160 -18.27 0.38 -14.20
N HIS A 161 -18.73 -0.88 -14.32
CA HIS A 161 -19.34 -1.37 -15.55
C HIS A 161 -20.74 -0.76 -15.75
N THR A 162 -21.12 -0.46 -17.00
CA THR A 162 -22.43 0.15 -17.35
C THR A 162 -23.65 -0.70 -16.99
N LYS A 163 -23.43 -1.96 -16.63
CA LYS A 163 -24.45 -2.93 -16.20
C LYS A 163 -24.47 -3.12 -14.68
N ALA A 164 -23.69 -2.36 -13.93
CA ALA A 164 -23.70 -2.43 -12.47
C ALA A 164 -25.07 -1.96 -11.94
N SER A 165 -25.63 -2.73 -11.01
CA SER A 165 -26.89 -2.42 -10.33
C SER A 165 -26.64 -2.31 -8.83
N ALA A 166 -27.56 -1.69 -8.08
CA ALA A 166 -27.47 -1.61 -6.62
C ALA A 166 -27.41 -3.00 -5.97
N LEU A 167 -28.23 -3.94 -6.44
CA LEU A 167 -28.20 -5.34 -5.98
C LEU A 167 -26.86 -6.02 -6.32
N GLY A 168 -26.32 -5.75 -7.51
CA GLY A 168 -25.00 -6.24 -7.91
C GLY A 168 -23.89 -5.67 -7.03
N ALA A 169 -23.97 -4.40 -6.65
CA ALA A 169 -23.03 -3.76 -5.74
C ALA A 169 -23.08 -4.37 -4.33
N LEU A 170 -24.27 -4.62 -3.80
CA LEU A 170 -24.45 -5.31 -2.51
C LEU A 170 -23.83 -6.71 -2.56
N LYS A 171 -24.10 -7.46 -3.63
CA LYS A 171 -23.51 -8.79 -3.82
C LYS A 171 -21.99 -8.74 -3.91
N CYS A 172 -21.44 -7.74 -4.58
CA CYS A 172 -19.99 -7.55 -4.64
C CYS A 172 -19.39 -7.25 -3.26
N ALA A 173 -20.06 -6.44 -2.43
CA ALA A 173 -19.63 -6.16 -1.07
C ALA A 173 -19.62 -7.43 -0.20
N GLU A 174 -20.70 -8.22 -0.22
CA GLU A 174 -20.77 -9.50 0.51
C GLU A 174 -19.66 -10.48 0.10
N LEU A 175 -19.37 -10.57 -1.20
CA LEU A 175 -18.30 -11.45 -1.71
C LEU A 175 -16.92 -10.93 -1.32
N LEU A 176 -16.73 -9.61 -1.30
CA LEU A 176 -15.50 -8.99 -0.85
C LEU A 176 -15.27 -9.24 0.64
N GLU A 177 -16.29 -9.10 1.48
CA GLU A 177 -16.22 -9.38 2.91
C GLU A 177 -15.80 -10.83 3.16
N ARG A 178 -16.45 -11.80 2.52
CA ARG A 178 -16.05 -13.22 2.62
C ARG A 178 -14.62 -13.45 2.17
N ARG A 179 -14.17 -12.76 1.12
CA ARG A 179 -12.77 -12.84 0.67
C ARG A 179 -11.81 -12.27 1.72
N MET A 180 -12.15 -11.15 2.35
CA MET A 180 -11.34 -10.54 3.41
C MET A 180 -11.30 -11.42 4.67
N GLU A 181 -12.40 -12.08 5.01
CA GLU A 181 -12.46 -13.07 6.09
C GLU A 181 -11.55 -14.26 5.80
N ALA A 182 -11.57 -14.78 4.57
CA ALA A 182 -10.69 -15.88 4.17
C ALA A 182 -9.19 -15.51 4.20
N LEU A 183 -8.83 -14.22 4.12
CA LEU A 183 -7.43 -13.77 4.28
C LEU A 183 -6.94 -13.82 5.73
N ARG A 184 -7.83 -14.02 6.70
CA ARG A 184 -7.48 -14.16 8.13
C ARG A 184 -7.05 -15.57 8.50
N ASP A 185 -7.04 -16.49 7.56
CA ASP A 185 -6.58 -17.87 7.75
C ASP A 185 -5.05 -17.89 7.92
N ASP A 186 -4.58 -18.55 8.99
CA ASP A 186 -3.16 -18.70 9.29
C ASP A 186 -2.38 -19.35 8.14
N ALA A 187 -3.00 -20.27 7.38
CA ALA A 187 -2.37 -20.88 6.22
C ALA A 187 -2.05 -19.86 5.11
N VAL A 188 -2.85 -18.79 4.98
CA VAL A 188 -2.57 -17.68 4.06
C VAL A 188 -1.35 -16.89 4.54
N VAL A 189 -1.29 -16.62 5.84
CA VAL A 189 -0.16 -15.92 6.47
C VAL A 189 1.13 -16.72 6.33
N ASP A 190 1.08 -18.02 6.63
CA ASP A 190 2.22 -18.94 6.52
C ASP A 190 2.75 -19.00 5.09
N LYS A 191 1.86 -19.06 4.10
CA LYS A 191 2.25 -19.01 2.68
C LYS A 191 2.97 -17.72 2.31
N MET A 192 2.53 -16.57 2.84
CA MET A 192 3.22 -15.30 2.63
C MET A 192 4.59 -15.29 3.30
N LEU A 193 4.70 -15.79 4.53
CA LEU A 193 5.98 -15.90 5.25
C LEU A 193 6.96 -16.86 4.57
N GLN A 194 6.47 -17.97 4.01
CA GLN A 194 7.26 -18.87 3.20
C GLN A 194 7.77 -18.20 1.92
N THR A 195 6.93 -17.38 1.27
CA THR A 195 7.32 -16.58 0.09
C THR A 195 8.44 -15.58 0.44
N VAL A 196 8.33 -14.91 1.59
CA VAL A 196 9.37 -14.00 2.11
C VAL A 196 10.68 -14.75 2.36
N SER A 197 10.60 -15.93 2.97
CA SER A 197 11.77 -16.77 3.28
C SER A 197 12.46 -17.25 2.01
N SER A 198 11.70 -17.68 1.00
CA SER A 198 12.20 -18.08 -0.32
C SER A 198 12.89 -16.94 -1.06
N ALA A 199 12.50 -15.68 -0.81
CA ALA A 199 13.19 -14.50 -1.31
C ALA A 199 14.52 -14.18 -0.58
N GLY A 200 14.94 -15.02 0.38
CA GLY A 200 16.16 -14.84 1.16
C GLY A 200 16.04 -13.76 2.24
N LEU A 201 14.82 -13.32 2.55
CA LEU A 201 14.55 -12.30 3.56
C LEU A 201 14.10 -12.99 4.85
N LYS A 202 14.71 -12.63 5.99
CA LYS A 202 14.29 -13.11 7.31
C LYS A 202 13.47 -12.04 8.02
N MET A 203 12.29 -12.42 8.53
CA MET A 203 11.54 -11.55 9.44
C MET A 203 12.41 -11.20 10.64
N PRO A 204 12.49 -9.92 11.03
CA PRO A 204 13.20 -9.56 12.25
C PRO A 204 12.52 -10.26 13.42
N ASP A 205 13.30 -10.87 14.30
CA ASP A 205 12.81 -11.35 15.59
C ASP A 205 12.04 -10.20 16.26
N GLU A 206 10.87 -10.51 16.83
CA GLU A 206 10.11 -9.54 17.60
C GLU A 206 11.06 -8.84 18.56
N LYS A 207 11.13 -7.50 18.47
CA LYS A 207 11.93 -6.74 19.42
C LYS A 207 11.39 -7.08 20.80
N ARG A 208 12.17 -7.85 21.56
CA ARG A 208 11.99 -8.05 22.99
C ARG A 208 11.59 -6.71 23.59
N MET A 209 10.38 -6.62 24.15
CA MET A 209 9.90 -5.40 24.79
C MET A 209 11.01 -4.88 25.69
N THR A 210 11.54 -3.71 25.36
CA THR A 210 12.64 -3.14 26.12
C THR A 210 12.01 -2.73 27.43
N LYS A 211 12.32 -3.46 28.52
CA LYS A 211 11.80 -3.13 29.85
C LYS A 211 11.99 -1.64 30.07
N THR A 212 10.94 -0.95 30.51
CA THR A 212 10.98 0.47 30.85
C THR A 212 12.27 0.76 31.63
N PRO A 213 13.14 1.67 31.15
CA PRO A 213 14.40 1.97 31.82
C PRO A 213 14.14 2.29 33.28
N THR A 214 14.95 1.77 34.20
CA THR A 214 14.71 1.81 35.66
C THR A 214 14.32 3.21 36.15
N ARG A 215 14.87 4.27 35.53
CA ARG A 215 14.58 5.69 35.81
C ARG A 215 13.09 6.07 35.71
N TYR A 216 12.32 5.40 34.85
CA TYR A 216 10.90 5.68 34.59
C TYR A 216 9.94 4.74 35.32
N ARG A 217 10.45 3.81 36.16
CA ARG A 217 9.58 2.91 36.95
C ARG A 217 8.85 3.63 38.08
N HIS A 218 9.39 4.76 38.57
CA HIS A 218 8.84 5.49 39.71
C HIS A 218 7.64 6.39 39.37
N THR A 219 7.32 6.57 38.08
CA THR A 219 6.14 7.31 37.60
C THR A 219 4.96 6.40 37.26
N ALA A 220 5.11 5.08 37.40
CA ALA A 220 3.97 4.18 37.36
C ALA A 220 3.29 4.25 38.74
N GLU A 221 2.17 4.96 38.81
CA GLU A 221 1.31 4.97 40.00
C GLU A 221 0.88 3.52 40.35
N PRO A 222 0.71 3.18 41.64
CA PRO A 222 0.35 1.83 42.05
C PRO A 222 -1.11 1.54 41.68
N GLU A 223 -1.33 0.64 40.72
CA GLU A 223 -2.64 0.06 40.46
C GLU A 223 -3.07 -0.81 41.67
N ALA A 224 -4.18 -0.37 42.26
CA ALA A 224 -5.15 -1.08 43.08
C ALA A 224 -4.95 -2.60 43.28
N GLU A 225 -4.42 -2.99 44.44
CA GLU A 225 -4.69 -4.29 45.06
C GLU A 225 -4.82 -4.13 46.59
N SER A 226 -6.06 -4.15 47.08
CA SER A 226 -6.53 -4.69 48.37
C SER A 226 -7.66 -3.84 48.97
N GLN A 227 -8.91 -4.27 48.70
CA GLN A 227 -10.02 -4.15 49.64
C GLN A 227 -11.14 -5.10 49.16
N VAL A 228 -10.94 -6.39 49.46
CA VAL A 228 -12.05 -7.33 49.71
C VAL A 228 -11.78 -7.92 51.09
N MET A 229 -12.46 -7.36 52.08
CA MET A 229 -12.87 -8.01 53.32
C MET A 229 -14.31 -7.60 53.59
#